data_AF-Q9F8J2-F1
#
_entry.id   AF-Q9F8J2-F1
#
_cell.length_a   1.000
_cell.length_b   1.000
_cell.length_c   1.000
_cell.angle_alpha   90.00
_cell.angle_beta   90.00
_cell.angle_gamma   90.00
#
_symmetry.space_group_name_H-M   'P 1'
#
loop_
_entity.id
_entity.type
_entity.pdbx_description
1 polymer ?
#
loop_
_entity_poly.entity_id
_entity_poly.type
_entity_poly.pdbx_seq_one_letter_code
_entity_poly.pdbx_strand_id
1 'polypeptide(L)'
;MNVLNYTKLRDEKFIEEVEKESGQHLRDCYQCGKCTAGCPVAYAMDYTPNQIMHLSKIGIGEEVLRSRTIWICASCNTCTTRCPKNIDIARVMDSLRII
;
A
#
# COMPACT_ATOMS: atom_id res chain seq x y z
N MET A 1 -0.30 15.55 20.49
CA MET A 1 -0.07 15.55 19.02
C MET A 1 1.42 15.52 18.77
N ASN A 2 1.98 14.33 18.54
CA ASN A 2 3.38 14.23 18.10
C ASN A 2 3.39 14.49 16.59
N VAL A 3 4.03 15.59 16.18
CA VAL A 3 4.27 15.88 14.77
C VAL A 3 5.34 14.89 14.31
N LEU A 4 4.93 13.80 13.65
CA LEU A 4 5.85 12.86 13.03
C LEU A 4 6.67 13.63 11.98
N ASN A 5 7.98 13.75 12.21
CA ASN A 5 8.90 14.39 11.28
C ASN A 5 9.23 13.40 10.16
N TYR A 6 8.31 13.28 9.19
CA TYR A 6 8.35 12.32 8.08
C TYR A 6 9.65 12.35 7.27
N THR A 7 10.36 13.47 7.27
CA THR A 7 11.65 13.65 6.58
C THR A 7 12.74 12.71 7.09
N LYS A 8 12.69 12.26 8.35
CA LYS A 8 13.65 11.28 8.92
C LYS A 8 13.20 9.82 8.81
N LEU A 9 11.97 9.55 8.36
CA LEU A 9 11.36 8.22 8.34
C LEU A 9 11.17 7.67 6.91
N ARG A 10 11.45 8.48 5.89
CA ARG A 10 11.25 8.10 4.49
C ARG A 10 12.40 7.22 4.00
N ASP A 11 12.09 5.94 3.81
CA ASP A 11 12.99 4.95 3.23
C ASP A 11 12.79 4.87 1.70
N GLU A 12 13.72 5.46 0.94
CA GLU A 12 13.70 5.37 -0.53
C GLU A 12 14.02 3.96 -1.03
N LYS A 13 14.83 3.17 -0.31
CA LYS A 13 15.17 1.80 -0.74
C LYS A 13 13.94 0.91 -0.70
N PHE A 14 13.14 1.05 0.37
CA PHE A 14 11.86 0.35 0.47
C PHE A 14 10.92 0.71 -0.70
N ILE A 15 10.84 1.99 -1.09
CA ILE A 15 10.03 2.40 -2.25
C ILE A 15 10.53 1.69 -3.51
N GLU A 16 11.84 1.75 -3.79
CA GLU A 16 12.46 1.13 -4.97
C GLU A 16 12.22 -0.38 -5.00
N GLU A 17 12.33 -1.06 -3.86
CA GLU A 17 12.12 -2.50 -3.74
C GLU A 17 10.65 -2.88 -4.00
N VAL A 18 9.70 -2.14 -3.44
CA VAL A 18 8.26 -2.36 -3.72
C VAL A 18 7.95 -2.11 -5.19
N GLU A 19 8.45 -1.03 -5.80
CA GLU A 19 8.24 -0.75 -7.22
C GLU A 19 8.87 -1.83 -8.12
N LYS A 20 10.06 -2.33 -7.75
CA LYS A 20 10.75 -3.41 -8.45
C LYS A 20 9.97 -4.73 -8.40
N GLU A 21 9.53 -5.17 -7.22
CA GLU A 21 8.87 -6.48 -7.05
C GLU A 21 7.41 -6.48 -7.54
N SER A 22 6.72 -5.33 -7.43
CA SER A 22 5.35 -5.18 -7.90
C SER A 22 5.24 -4.80 -9.39
N GLY A 23 6.28 -4.18 -9.95
CA GLY A 23 6.23 -3.56 -11.28
C GLY A 23 5.30 -2.35 -11.36
N GLN A 24 4.92 -1.76 -10.22
CA GLN A 24 3.98 -0.64 -10.13
C GLN A 24 4.69 0.64 -9.71
N HIS A 25 4.28 1.79 -10.26
CA HIS A 25 4.74 3.09 -9.78
C HIS A 25 3.84 3.60 -8.66
N LEU A 26 4.33 3.59 -7.42
CA LEU A 26 3.55 3.95 -6.23
C LEU A 26 3.13 5.43 -6.26
N ARG A 27 3.95 6.29 -6.87
CA ARG A 27 3.72 7.74 -6.92
C ARG A 27 2.49 8.12 -7.75
N ASP A 28 2.05 7.27 -8.68
CA ASP A 28 0.82 7.46 -9.44
C ASP A 28 -0.44 7.43 -8.58
N CYS A 29 -0.36 6.84 -7.38
CA CYS A 29 -1.47 6.83 -6.45
C CYS A 29 -1.75 8.25 -5.92
N TYR A 30 -2.89 8.79 -6.34
CA TYR A 30 -3.44 10.08 -5.90
C TYR A 30 -4.48 9.99 -4.76
N GLN A 31 -4.56 8.85 -4.07
CA GLN A 31 -5.35 8.68 -2.84
C GLN A 31 -6.88 8.86 -2.98
N CYS A 32 -7.50 8.41 -4.08
CA CYS A 32 -8.96 8.48 -4.24
C CYS A 32 -9.80 7.56 -3.34
N GLY A 33 -9.19 6.58 -2.66
CA GLY A 33 -9.90 5.68 -1.72
C GLY A 33 -10.78 4.57 -2.34
N LYS A 34 -10.91 4.47 -3.68
CA LYS A 34 -11.73 3.44 -4.33
C LYS A 34 -11.34 2.00 -3.96
N CYS A 35 -10.04 1.75 -3.75
CA CYS A 35 -9.55 0.44 -3.33
C CYS A 35 -10.07 0.05 -1.94
N THR A 36 -10.10 0.99 -0.99
CA THR A 36 -10.66 0.80 0.34
C THR A 36 -12.17 0.58 0.27
N ALA A 37 -12.90 1.43 -0.46
CA ALA A 37 -14.34 1.31 -0.62
C ALA A 37 -14.78 0.00 -1.29
N GLY A 38 -13.92 -0.61 -2.12
CA GLY A 38 -14.19 -1.89 -2.78
C GLY A 38 -13.66 -3.12 -2.04
N CYS A 39 -12.87 -2.97 -0.98
CA CYS A 39 -12.22 -4.10 -0.33
C CYS A 39 -13.21 -4.83 0.60
N PRO A 40 -13.51 -6.12 0.37
CA PRO A 40 -14.50 -6.85 1.16
C PRO A 40 -14.03 -7.14 2.59
N VAL A 41 -12.72 -7.11 2.84
CA VAL A 41 -12.09 -7.44 4.12
C VAL A 41 -11.47 -6.21 4.81
N ALA A 42 -11.77 -4.99 4.35
CA ALA A 42 -11.23 -3.76 4.93
C ALA A 42 -11.57 -3.60 6.42
N TYR A 43 -12.73 -4.12 6.85
CA TYR A 43 -13.17 -4.07 8.25
C TYR A 43 -12.24 -4.83 9.23
N ALA A 44 -11.40 -5.73 8.72
CA ALA A 44 -10.48 -6.53 9.51
C ALA A 44 -9.02 -6.03 9.43
N MET A 45 -8.73 -5.03 8.59
CA MET A 45 -7.39 -4.53 8.35
C MET A 45 -6.99 -3.41 9.32
N ASP A 46 -5.72 -3.36 9.72
CA ASP A 46 -5.19 -2.27 10.56
C ASP A 46 -4.98 -0.98 9.77
N TYR A 47 -4.61 -1.13 8.49
CA TYR A 47 -4.58 -0.07 7.51
C TYR A 47 -5.42 -0.49 6.31
N THR A 48 -6.29 0.40 5.85
CA THR A 48 -7.03 0.13 4.63
C THR A 48 -6.11 0.13 3.40
N PRO A 49 -6.52 -0.47 2.27
CA PRO A 49 -5.69 -0.53 1.07
C PRO A 49 -5.14 0.83 0.60
N ASN A 50 -5.93 1.91 0.68
CA ASN A 50 -5.41 3.24 0.29
C ASN A 50 -4.36 3.76 1.26
N GLN A 51 -4.46 3.44 2.55
CA GLN A 51 -3.48 3.81 3.57
C GLN A 51 -2.17 3.04 3.37
N ILE A 52 -2.21 1.74 3.07
CA ILE A 52 -1.02 1.00 2.66
C ILE A 52 -0.37 1.65 1.44
N MET A 53 -1.14 1.94 0.38
CA MET A 53 -0.60 2.64 -0.79
C MET A 53 0.00 4.01 -0.44
N HIS A 54 -0.57 4.73 0.53
CA HIS A 54 -0.02 6.01 0.98
C HIS A 54 1.32 5.82 1.67
N LEU A 55 1.37 4.98 2.70
CA LEU A 55 2.57 4.68 3.49
C LEU A 55 3.69 4.13 2.60
N SER A 56 3.35 3.22 1.68
CA SER A 56 4.26 2.72 0.66
C SER A 56 4.82 3.84 -0.21
N LYS A 57 3.97 4.72 -0.73
CA LYS A 57 4.39 5.87 -1.56
C LYS A 57 5.31 6.84 -0.82
N ILE A 58 5.12 7.04 0.48
CA ILE A 58 5.94 7.99 1.28
C ILE A 58 7.11 7.32 2.02
N GLY A 59 7.32 6.02 1.81
CA GLY A 59 8.50 5.31 2.32
C GLY A 59 8.44 4.95 3.80
N ILE A 60 7.25 4.83 4.41
CA ILE A 60 7.09 4.40 5.80
C ILE A 60 6.99 2.86 5.84
N GLY A 61 8.08 2.20 5.45
CA GLY A 61 8.10 0.75 5.22
C GLY A 61 7.89 -0.09 6.48
N GLU A 62 8.49 0.30 7.61
CA GLU A 62 8.39 -0.45 8.87
C GLU A 62 6.93 -0.62 9.34
N GLU A 63 6.10 0.43 9.22
CA GLU A 63 4.67 0.37 9.56
C GLU A 63 3.88 -0.53 8.57
N VAL A 64 4.25 -0.49 7.29
CA VAL A 64 3.61 -1.32 6.25
C VAL A 64 3.91 -2.79 6.50
N LEU A 65 5.20 -3.13 6.69
CA LEU A 65 5.67 -4.51 6.85
C LEU A 65 5.24 -5.13 8.18
N ARG A 66 5.06 -4.33 9.24
CA ARG A 66 4.50 -4.80 10.52
C ARG A 66 2.98 -4.93 10.51
N SER A 67 2.28 -4.36 9.53
CA SER A 67 0.83 -4.40 9.49
C SER A 67 0.30 -5.81 9.23
N ARG A 68 -0.81 -6.18 9.88
CA ARG A 68 -1.55 -7.40 9.52
C ARG A 68 -2.23 -7.29 8.16
N THR A 69 -2.41 -6.07 7.65
CA THR A 69 -3.15 -5.78 6.41
C THR A 69 -2.64 -6.58 5.22
N ILE A 70 -1.31 -6.63 5.02
CA ILE A 70 -0.71 -7.34 3.89
C ILE A 70 -1.03 -8.84 3.96
N TRP A 71 -1.16 -9.41 5.16
CA TRP A 71 -1.52 -10.82 5.37
C TRP A 71 -3.03 -11.07 5.32
N ILE A 72 -3.85 -10.09 5.69
CA ILE A 72 -5.33 -10.16 5.62
C ILE A 72 -5.83 -9.97 4.19
N CYS A 73 -5.07 -9.28 3.33
CA CYS A 73 -5.43 -9.08 1.93
C CYS A 73 -5.75 -10.43 1.25
N ALA A 74 -6.96 -10.58 0.72
CA ALA A 74 -7.39 -11.82 0.06
C ALA A 74 -6.91 -11.93 -1.40
N SER A 75 -6.07 -10.99 -1.88
CA SER A 75 -5.60 -10.90 -3.27
C SER A 75 -6.74 -11.03 -4.31
N CYS A 76 -7.93 -10.51 -3.97
CA CYS A 76 -9.17 -10.68 -4.75
C CYS A 76 -9.28 -9.77 -5.99
N ASN A 77 -8.31 -8.89 -6.24
CA ASN A 77 -8.22 -7.99 -7.40
C ASN A 77 -9.33 -6.92 -7.57
N THR A 78 -10.26 -6.78 -6.62
CA THR A 78 -11.28 -5.71 -6.69
C THR A 78 -10.67 -4.30 -6.70
N CYS A 79 -9.63 -4.08 -5.89
CA CYS A 79 -8.93 -2.79 -5.84
C CYS A 79 -8.21 -2.48 -7.16
N THR A 80 -7.51 -3.45 -7.74
CA THR A 80 -6.83 -3.35 -9.04
C THR A 80 -7.80 -3.01 -10.14
N THR A 81 -8.90 -3.77 -10.26
CA THR A 81 -9.91 -3.58 -11.33
C THR A 81 -10.55 -2.19 -11.30
N ARG A 82 -10.67 -1.58 -10.12
CA ARG A 82 -11.35 -0.29 -9.92
C ARG A 82 -10.39 0.90 -9.84
N CYS A 83 -9.09 0.67 -9.94
CA CYS A 83 -8.09 1.72 -9.82
C CYS A 83 -8.12 2.64 -11.06
N PRO A 84 -8.48 3.93 -10.93
CA PRO A 84 -8.54 4.85 -12.08
C PRO A 84 -7.15 5.24 -12.61
N LYS A 85 -6.09 4.86 -11.89
CA LYS A 85 -4.69 5.05 -12.26
C LYS A 85 -4.04 3.78 -12.78
N ASN A 86 -4.82 2.71 -12.98
CA ASN A 86 -4.36 1.40 -13.47
C ASN A 86 -3.22 0.79 -12.63
N ILE A 87 -3.18 1.09 -11.33
CA ILE A 87 -2.23 0.48 -10.40
C ILE A 87 -2.76 -0.89 -10.00
N ASP A 88 -1.93 -1.92 -10.13
CA ASP A 88 -2.19 -3.24 -9.59
C ASP A 88 -1.93 -3.30 -8.08
N ILE A 89 -2.91 -2.80 -7.33
CA ILE A 89 -2.84 -2.69 -5.86
C ILE A 89 -2.79 -4.07 -5.21
N ALA A 90 -3.43 -5.08 -5.78
CA ALA A 90 -3.33 -6.46 -5.29
C ALA A 90 -1.89 -6.98 -5.45
N ARG A 91 -1.24 -6.72 -6.59
CA ARG A 91 0.17 -7.06 -6.81
C ARG A 91 1.11 -6.33 -5.85
N VAL A 92 0.85 -5.06 -5.53
CA VAL A 92 1.60 -4.32 -4.49
C VAL A 92 1.44 -4.97 -3.11
N MET A 93 0.22 -5.40 -2.75
CA MET A 93 0.00 -6.12 -1.49
C MET A 93 0.76 -7.45 -1.46
N ASP A 94 0.80 -8.19 -2.57
CA ASP A 94 1.53 -9.45 -2.66
C ASP A 94 3.04 -9.25 -2.59
N SER A 95 3.60 -8.20 -3.22
CA SER A 95 5.03 -7.91 -3.14
C SER A 95 5.48 -7.57 -1.72
N LEU A 96 4.64 -6.85 -0.96
CA LEU A 96 4.95 -6.50 0.43
C LEU A 96 5.08 -7.72 1.36
N ARG A 97 4.65 -8.92 0.95
CA ARG A 97 4.79 -10.16 1.74
C ARG A 97 6.16 -10.81 1.59
N ILE A 98 6.94 -10.43 0.59
CA ILE A 98 8.22 -11.05 0.23
C ILE A 98 9.41 -10.09 0.36
N ILE A 99 9.14 -8.85 0.80
CA ILE A 99 10.12 -7.81 1.09
C ILE A 99 10.38 -7.80 2.60
#